data_AF-A0A8H7G0L9-F1
#
_entry.id   AF-A0A8H7G0L9-F1
#
_cell.length_a   1.000
_cell.length_b   1.000
_cell.length_c   1.000
_cell.angle_alpha   90.00
_cell.angle_beta   90.00
_cell.angle_gamma   90.00
#
_symmetry.space_group_name_H-M   'P 1'
#
loop_
_entity.id
_entity.type
_entity.pdbx_description
1 polymer ?
#
loop_
_entity_poly.entity_id
_entity_poly.type
_entity_poly.pdbx_seq_one_letter_code
_entity_poly.pdbx_strand_id
1 'polypeptide(L)' 'MAFLGLRKWPTPVLKPMWPFLAGGVITFYLVGKAQEAGVRSEEHRNNPKNPYAAQIAQENAAH' A
#
# COMPACT_ATOMS: atom_id res chain seq x y z
N MET A 1 -11.65 19.11 23.69
CA MET A 1 -10.77 18.34 24.60
C MET A 1 -9.48 18.02 23.87
N ALA A 2 -8.32 18.39 24.41
CA ALA A 2 -7.04 17.98 23.83
C ALA A 2 -6.80 16.49 24.11
N PHE A 3 -6.17 15.78 23.17
CA PHE A 3 -5.75 14.38 23.36
C PHE A 3 -4.89 14.29 24.64
N LEU A 4 -5.31 13.44 25.59
CA LEU A 4 -4.70 13.25 26.92
C LEU A 4 -4.72 14.47 27.87
N GLY A 5 -5.53 15.51 27.61
CA GLY A 5 -5.58 16.70 28.49
C GLY A 5 -4.33 17.59 28.45
N LEU A 6 -3.36 17.26 27.58
CA LEU A 6 -2.14 18.04 27.38
C LEU A 6 -2.42 19.28 26.52
N ARG A 7 -1.74 20.39 26.80
CA ARG A 7 -1.82 21.59 25.95
C ARG A 7 -1.29 21.28 24.55
N LYS A 8 -2.11 21.50 23.51
CA LYS A 8 -1.70 21.38 22.10
C LYS A 8 -0.91 22.62 21.68
N TRP A 9 0.30 22.41 21.20
CA TRP A 9 1.17 23.47 20.64
C TRP A 9 1.16 23.40 19.10
N PRO A 10 1.07 24.53 18.39
CA PRO A 10 1.03 24.55 16.92
C PRO A 10 2.43 24.41 16.32
N THR A 11 3.09 23.26 16.53
CA THR A 11 4.40 22.98 15.95
C THR A 11 4.29 22.70 14.45
N PRO A 12 5.20 23.24 13.61
CA PRO A 12 5.18 23.01 12.17
C PRO A 12 5.68 21.60 11.86
N VAL A 13 4.76 20.62 11.81
CA VAL A 13 5.08 19.20 11.53
C VAL A 13 5.12 18.90 10.03
N LEU A 14 4.14 19.39 9.27
CA LEU A 14 4.01 19.06 7.85
C LEU A 14 5.17 19.60 6.99
N LYS A 15 5.67 20.80 7.33
CA LYS A 15 6.69 21.51 6.55
C LYS A 15 8.06 20.82 6.53
N PRO A 16 8.58 20.24 7.62
CA PRO A 16 9.76 19.39 7.56
C PRO A 16 9.46 17.94 7.14
N MET A 17 8.23 17.45 7.34
CA MET A 17 7.90 16.04 7.10
C MET A 17 7.53 15.71 5.64
N TRP A 18 7.20 16.69 4.81
CA TRP A 18 6.73 16.44 3.44
C TRP A 18 7.64 15.54 2.58
N PRO A 19 9.00 15.59 2.61
CA PRO A 19 9.80 14.70 1.77
C PRO A 19 9.68 13.23 2.22
N PHE A 20 9.50 12.98 3.52
CA PHE A 20 9.29 11.63 4.05
C PHE A 20 7.89 11.11 3.69
N LEU A 21 6.87 11.97 3.75
CA LEU A 21 5.53 11.61 3.30
C LEU A 21 5.52 11.30 1.80
N ALA A 22 6.19 12.13 0.99
CA ALA A 22 6.33 11.89 -0.44
C ALA A 22 7.06 10.57 -0.73
N GLY A 23 8.20 10.32 -0.07
CA GLY A 23 8.93 9.07 -0.21
C GLY A 23 8.10 7.84 0.21
N GLY A 24 7.32 7.96 1.29
CA GLY A 24 6.42 6.91 1.77
C GLY A 24 5.32 6.60 0.75
N VAL A 25 4.69 7.63 0.18
CA VAL A 25 3.66 7.46 -0.86
C VAL A 25 4.24 6.82 -2.12
N ILE A 26 5.42 7.28 -2.56
CA ILE A 26 6.11 6.70 -3.73
C ILE A 26 6.44 5.23 -3.48
N THR A 27 7.03 4.92 -2.32
CA THR A 27 7.40 3.54 -1.95
C THR A 27 6.17 2.65 -1.88
N PHE A 28 5.10 3.12 -1.25
CA PHE A 28 3.85 2.38 -1.16
C PHE A 28 3.28 2.03 -2.54
N TYR A 29 3.27 3.00 -3.46
CA TYR A 29 2.83 2.77 -4.84
C TYR A 29 3.68 1.72 -5.56
N LEU A 30 5.01 1.86 -5.49
CA LEU A 30 5.94 0.95 -6.17
C LEU A 30 5.85 -0.48 -5.61
N VAL A 31 5.82 -0.62 -4.28
CA VAL A 31 5.67 -1.92 -3.62
C VAL A 31 4.32 -2.53 -3.94
N GLY A 32 3.24 -1.75 -3.97
CA GLY A 32 1.92 -2.24 -4.37
C GLY A 32 1.93 -2.82 -5.79
N LYS A 33 2.61 -2.16 -6.74
CA LYS A 33 2.76 -2.69 -8.10
C LYS A 33 3.66 -3.91 -8.19
N ALA A 34 4.74 -3.96 -7.42
CA ALA A 34 5.59 -5.14 -7.34
C ALA A 34 4.82 -6.35 -6.74
N GLN A 35 3.99 -6.11 -5.72
CA GLN A 35 3.13 -7.14 -5.14
C GLN A 35 2.12 -7.67 -6.15
N GLU A 36 1.45 -6.79 -6.90
CA GLU A 36 0.49 -7.17 -7.94
C GLU A 36 1.15 -8.08 -9.01
N ALA A 37 2.37 -7.76 -9.44
CA ALA A 37 3.12 -8.61 -10.35
C ALA A 37 3.53 -9.95 -9.70
N GLY A 38 3.97 -9.91 -8.43
CA GLY A 38 4.39 -11.09 -7.68
C GLY A 38 3.26 -12.10 -7.46
N VAL A 39 2.05 -11.65 -7.11
CA VAL A 39 0.90 -12.57 -6.91
C VAL A 39 0.39 -13.19 -8.22
N ARG A 40 0.72 -12.58 -9.37
CA ARG A 40 0.37 -13.08 -10.71
C ARG A 40 1.49 -13.95 -11.32
N SER A 41 2.65 -14.05 -10.67
CA SER A 41 3.78 -14.86 -11.16
C SER A 41 3.42 -16.35 -11.22
N GLU A 42 4.13 -17.11 -12.05
CA GLU A 42 3.88 -18.55 -12.25
C GLU A 42 3.95 -19.35 -10.94
N GLU A 43 4.82 -18.94 -10.01
CA GLU A 43 5.01 -19.57 -8.72
C GLU A 43 3.84 -19.33 -7.75
N HIS A 44 3.18 -18.17 -7.85
CA HIS A 44 2.20 -17.73 -6.84
C HIS A 44 0.76 -17.64 -7.33
N ARG A 45 0.54 -17.67 -8.66
CA ARG A 45 -0.80 -17.58 -9.26
C ARG A 45 -1.73 -18.72 -8.83
N ASN A 46 -1.19 -19.93 -8.67
CA ASN A 46 -1.95 -21.13 -8.32
C ASN A 46 -1.90 -21.45 -6.81
N ASN A 47 -1.33 -20.58 -5.99
CA ASN A 47 -1.23 -20.82 -4.55
C ASN A 47 -2.63 -20.68 -3.90
N PRO A 48 -3.13 -21.69 -3.17
CA PRO A 48 -4.46 -21.64 -2.54
C PRO A 48 -4.60 -20.55 -1.48
N LYS A 49 -3.49 -19.97 -1.00
CA LYS A 49 -3.49 -18.85 -0.05
C LYS A 49 -3.50 -17.48 -0.74
N ASN A 50 -3.43 -17.43 -2.08
CA ASN A 50 -3.44 -16.17 -2.81
C ASN A 50 -4.87 -15.60 -2.82
N PRO A 51 -5.13 -14.47 -2.13
CA PRO A 51 -6.48 -13.91 -2.05
C PRO A 51 -6.95 -13.34 -3.40
N TYR A 52 -6.04 -13.11 -4.34
CA TYR A 52 -6.33 -12.58 -5.67
C TYR A 52 -6.59 -13.66 -6.71
N ALA A 53 -6.49 -14.95 -6.36
CA ALA A 53 -6.63 -16.05 -7.32
C ALA A 53 -7.96 -15.99 -8.10
N ALA A 54 -9.08 -15.66 -7.43
CA ALA A 54 -10.38 -15.53 -8.07
C ALA A 54 -10.47 -14.33 -9.04
N GLN A 55 -9.90 -13.19 -8.67
CA GLN A 55 -9.83 -12.01 -9.55
C GLN A 55 -8.93 -12.27 -10.76
N ILE A 56 -7.75 -12.85 -10.53
CA ILE A 56 -6.80 -13.18 -11.60
C ILE A 56 -7.43 -14.21 -12.57
N ALA A 57 -8.16 -15.21 -12.07
CA ALA A 57 -8.86 -16.17 -12.91
C ALA A 57 -9.97 -15.53 -13.77
N GLN A 58 -10.75 -14.59 -13.21
CA GLN A 58 -11.75 -13.84 -13.98
C GLN A 58 -11.12 -12.93 -15.04
N GLU A 59 -10.05 -12.22 -14.69
CA GLU A 59 -9.34 -11.33 -15.61
C GLU A 59 -8.73 -12.11 -16.79
N ASN A 60 -8.16 -13.30 -16.54
CA ASN A 60 -7.65 -14.18 -17.59
C ASN A 60 -8.75 -14.83 -18.45
N ALA A 61 -9.96 -15.01 -17.92
CA ALA A 61 -11.09 -15.57 -18.68
C ALA A 61 -11.83 -14.51 -19.52
N ALA A 62 -11.63 -13.23 -19.21
CA ALA A 62 -12.17 -12.09 -19.96
C ALA A 62 -11.25 -11.62 -21.10
N HIS A 63 -10.01 -12.13 -21.14
CA HIS A 63 -9.03 -11.94 -22.21
C HIS A 63 -9.03 -13.14 -23.17
#